data_AF-A0A1A8L5H4-F1
#
_entry.id   AF-A0A1A8L5H4-F1
#
_cell.length_a   1.000
_cell.length_b   1.000
_cell.length_c   1.000
_cell.angle_alpha   90.00
_cell.angle_beta   90.00
_cell.angle_gamma   90.00
#
_symmetry.space_group_name_H-M   'P 1'
#
loop_
_entity.id
_entity.type
_entity.pdbx_description
1 polymer ?
#
loop_
_entity_poly.entity_id
_entity_poly.type
_entity_poly.pdbx_seq_one_letter_code
_entity_poly.pdbx_strand_id
1 'polypeptide(L)'
;GGWSLLLCLSSSEQSCLRRISFSHLHQHQMVNLLPGLIGAFSDVGGGLCRFSARSQLTELDLPMKPHACGSANQKPHFPRDRSDGHFPSKAPLPVLVAMMNVYILVTSLTPLTSFLHDISVVMTNQDQYGQRMKIRDFLLQQLGPTASHESLGQIKKVIGVVLQAASANEKQESDVRCVLCFQLLTFSLVFNSSITPVVVQVDTKLTFKGLRDTFQRQITRDLILEDTLTILLRPPTHLSSETHLSLKKLMEQNKAIPAC
;
A
#
# COMPACT_ATOMS: atom_id res chain seq x y z
N GLY A 1 -26.39 -15.43 5.05
CA GLY A 1 -25.50 -14.25 5.03
C GLY A 1 -25.58 -13.61 3.66
N GLY A 2 -25.85 -12.31 3.58
CA GLY A 2 -26.19 -11.61 2.33
C GLY A 2 -25.17 -10.56 1.88
N TRP A 3 -23.89 -10.71 2.23
CA TRP A 3 -22.83 -9.76 1.87
C TRP A 3 -21.68 -10.49 1.17
N SER A 4 -21.00 -9.80 0.25
CA SER A 4 -19.85 -10.34 -0.49
C SER A 4 -18.53 -9.60 -0.19
N LEU A 5 -18.59 -8.33 0.24
CA LEU A 5 -17.42 -7.54 0.59
C LEU A 5 -17.66 -6.81 1.91
N LEU A 6 -16.68 -6.88 2.81
CA LEU A 6 -16.65 -6.14 4.06
C LEU A 6 -15.39 -5.26 4.12
N LEU A 7 -15.59 -3.96 4.25
CA LEU A 7 -14.53 -2.95 4.33
C LEU A 7 -14.46 -2.36 5.74
N CYS A 8 -13.40 -2.71 6.46
CA CYS A 8 -12.98 -2.09 7.71
C CYS A 8 -12.14 -0.84 7.39
N LEU A 9 -12.77 0.32 7.39
CA LEU A 9 -12.11 1.60 7.13
C LEU A 9 -11.62 2.25 8.43
N SER A 10 -10.66 3.16 8.35
CA SER A 10 -10.09 3.84 9.53
C SER A 10 -11.11 4.65 10.36
N SER A 11 -12.24 5.02 9.77
CA SER A 11 -13.39 5.68 10.43
C SER A 11 -14.41 4.70 11.01
N SER A 12 -14.30 3.40 10.70
CA SER A 12 -15.14 2.36 11.30
C SER A 12 -14.64 2.01 12.69
N GLU A 13 -15.54 1.60 13.59
CA GLU A 13 -15.19 1.23 14.97
C GLU A 13 -13.97 0.30 15.01
N GLN A 14 -13.14 0.43 16.06
CA GLN A 14 -12.05 -0.51 16.37
C GLN A 14 -12.54 -1.98 16.47
N SER A 15 -13.86 -2.17 16.54
CA SER A 15 -14.59 -3.43 16.59
C SER A 15 -14.57 -4.27 15.31
N CYS A 16 -14.11 -3.79 14.15
CA CYS A 16 -14.19 -4.59 12.91
C CYS A 16 -13.48 -5.95 13.03
N LEU A 17 -12.34 -5.99 13.72
CA LEU A 17 -11.59 -7.22 14.03
C LEU A 17 -12.29 -8.13 15.05
N ARG A 18 -13.08 -7.56 15.98
CA ARG A 18 -13.79 -8.33 17.02
C ARG A 18 -15.09 -8.95 16.51
N ARG A 19 -15.66 -8.42 15.42
CA ARG A 19 -16.97 -8.84 14.89
C ARG A 19 -16.86 -9.93 13.82
N ILE A 20 -15.67 -10.29 13.37
CA ILE A 20 -15.48 -11.24 12.26
C ILE A 20 -14.73 -12.46 12.76
N SER A 21 -15.35 -13.63 12.62
CA SER A 21 -14.61 -14.89 12.70
C SER A 21 -14.12 -15.24 11.30
N PHE A 22 -12.83 -15.04 11.06
CA PHE A 22 -12.20 -15.33 9.77
C PHE A 22 -12.25 -16.82 9.40
N SER A 23 -12.48 -17.73 10.38
CA SER A 23 -12.69 -19.16 10.17
C SER A 23 -14.11 -19.52 9.70
N HIS A 24 -15.06 -18.58 9.75
CA HIS A 24 -16.46 -18.79 9.36
C HIS A 24 -16.88 -17.99 8.12
N LEU A 25 -15.92 -17.43 7.38
CA LEU A 25 -16.19 -16.72 6.12
C LEU A 25 -16.63 -17.70 5.04
N HIS A 26 -17.73 -17.37 4.35
CA HIS A 26 -18.15 -18.12 3.16
C HIS A 26 -17.18 -17.88 1.99
N GLN A 27 -17.16 -18.79 1.01
CA GLN A 27 -16.24 -18.72 -0.14
C GLN A 27 -16.38 -17.46 -1.01
N HIS A 28 -17.48 -16.72 -0.92
CA HIS A 28 -17.71 -15.48 -1.67
C HIS A 28 -17.47 -14.21 -0.83
N GLN A 29 -17.10 -14.36 0.44
CA GLN A 29 -16.99 -13.26 1.39
C GLN A 29 -15.56 -12.76 1.49
N MET A 30 -15.36 -11.51 1.07
CA MET A 30 -14.06 -10.85 1.05
C MET A 30 -13.93 -9.80 2.16
N VAL A 31 -12.76 -9.71 2.80
CA VAL A 31 -12.49 -8.74 3.87
C VAL A 31 -11.17 -8.00 3.61
N ASN A 32 -11.11 -6.69 3.87
CA ASN A 32 -9.89 -5.88 3.71
C ASN A 32 -8.91 -5.97 4.91
N LEU A 33 -8.77 -7.15 5.52
CA LEU A 33 -7.90 -7.39 6.66
C LEU A 33 -7.11 -8.68 6.48
N LEU A 34 -5.77 -8.61 6.45
CA LEU A 34 -4.88 -9.76 6.49
C LEU A 34 -4.29 -9.90 7.90
N PRO A 35 -4.79 -10.82 8.75
CA PRO A 35 -4.33 -10.96 10.14
C PRO A 35 -2.82 -11.13 10.27
N GLY A 36 -2.20 -11.90 9.37
CA GLY A 36 -0.75 -12.09 9.33
C GLY A 36 0.02 -10.77 9.19
N LEU A 37 -0.44 -9.85 8.32
CA LEU A 37 0.21 -8.54 8.14
C LEU A 37 -0.09 -7.57 9.28
N ILE A 38 -1.32 -7.55 9.78
CA ILE A 38 -1.69 -6.74 10.95
C ILE A 38 -0.84 -7.14 12.15
N GLY A 39 -0.65 -8.46 12.33
CA GLY A 39 0.21 -9.03 13.35
C GLY A 39 1.70 -8.69 13.13
N ALA A 40 2.22 -8.87 11.92
CA ALA A 40 3.63 -8.61 11.62
C ALA A 40 4.03 -7.14 11.82
N PHE A 41 3.21 -6.21 11.31
CA PHE A 41 3.49 -4.76 11.36
C PHE A 41 2.92 -4.06 12.61
N SER A 42 2.45 -4.79 13.60
CA SER A 42 2.07 -4.16 14.87
C SER A 42 3.31 -3.65 15.62
N ASP A 43 3.15 -2.52 16.29
CA ASP A 43 4.13 -1.99 17.23
C ASP A 43 4.19 -2.83 18.50
N VAL A 44 5.34 -3.42 18.80
CA VAL A 44 5.60 -4.13 20.08
C VAL A 44 6.17 -3.22 21.16
N GLY A 45 6.38 -1.94 20.85
CA GLY A 45 6.93 -0.92 21.73
C GLY A 45 7.95 -0.04 20.98
N GLY A 46 7.84 1.27 21.15
CA GLY A 46 8.82 2.23 20.60
C GLY A 46 8.91 2.23 19.07
N GLY A 47 7.87 1.75 18.38
CA GLY A 47 7.80 1.71 16.92
C GLY A 47 8.42 0.47 16.27
N LEU A 48 8.85 -0.52 17.07
CA LEU A 48 9.47 -1.75 16.56
C LEU A 48 8.41 -2.70 15.99
N CYS A 49 8.67 -3.22 14.79
CA CYS A 49 7.79 -4.20 14.17
C CYS A 49 7.90 -5.56 14.84
N ARG A 50 6.76 -6.25 15.06
CA ARG A 50 6.74 -7.59 15.67
C ARG A 50 7.59 -8.60 14.91
N PHE A 51 7.58 -8.58 13.58
CA PHE A 51 8.38 -9.53 12.79
C PHE A 51 9.88 -9.30 12.95
N SER A 52 10.34 -8.05 12.98
CA SER A 52 11.74 -7.72 13.22
C SER A 52 12.19 -8.15 14.62
N ALA A 53 11.36 -7.94 15.63
CA ALA A 53 11.65 -8.34 17.01
C ALA A 53 11.81 -9.86 17.17
N ARG A 54 10.95 -10.66 16.50
CA ARG A 54 11.01 -12.13 16.55
C ARG A 54 12.21 -12.69 15.80
N SER A 55 12.57 -12.10 14.67
CA SER A 55 13.64 -12.60 13.80
C SER A 55 15.02 -11.99 14.08
N GLN A 56 15.14 -11.11 15.08
CA GLN A 56 16.37 -10.34 15.40
C GLN A 56 16.94 -9.59 14.18
N LEU A 57 16.07 -9.17 13.26
CA LEU A 57 16.50 -8.49 12.04
C LEU A 57 16.97 -7.07 12.37
N THR A 58 18.15 -6.70 11.88
CA THR A 58 18.73 -5.37 12.01
C THR A 58 18.56 -4.53 10.74
N GLU A 59 18.94 -3.25 10.78
CA GLU A 59 18.91 -2.36 9.60
C GLU A 59 19.85 -2.84 8.47
N LEU A 60 20.85 -3.68 8.79
CA LEU A 60 21.70 -4.33 7.79
C LEU A 60 20.97 -5.45 7.02
N ASP A 61 19.94 -6.04 7.63
CA ASP A 61 19.23 -7.20 7.09
C ASP A 61 17.99 -6.80 6.27
N LEU A 62 17.45 -5.60 6.51
CA LEU A 62 16.22 -5.12 5.87
C LEU A 62 16.37 -3.67 5.42
N PRO A 63 15.92 -3.29 4.20
CA PRO A 63 15.93 -1.90 3.71
C PRO A 63 14.85 -1.04 4.39
N MET A 64 14.80 -1.07 5.72
CA MET A 64 13.76 -0.50 6.57
C MET A 64 14.36 -0.07 7.91
N LYS A 65 13.93 1.09 8.41
CA LYS A 65 14.31 1.57 9.74
C LYS A 65 13.74 0.63 10.83
N PRO A 66 14.48 0.32 11.90
CA PRO A 66 14.00 -0.56 12.97
C PRO A 66 12.68 -0.09 13.60
N HIS A 67 12.52 1.23 13.76
CA HIS A 67 11.35 1.88 14.34
C HIS A 67 10.44 2.41 13.22
N ALA A 68 9.81 1.51 12.48
CA ALA A 68 8.95 1.88 11.34
C ALA A 68 7.50 1.39 11.47
N CYS A 69 7.15 0.66 12.54
CA CYS A 69 5.78 0.23 12.84
C CYS A 69 5.10 1.14 13.85
N GLY A 70 3.78 1.27 13.80
CA GLY A 70 3.00 2.05 14.78
C GLY A 70 2.90 3.55 14.50
N SER A 71 1.99 4.20 15.22
CA SER A 71 1.72 5.64 15.14
C SER A 71 2.68 6.51 15.96
N ALA A 72 3.49 5.88 16.83
CA ALA A 72 4.42 6.56 17.74
C ALA A 72 5.74 6.98 17.09
N ASN A 73 6.01 6.54 15.85
CA ASN A 73 7.11 7.09 15.06
C ASN A 73 6.78 8.55 14.74
N GLN A 74 7.35 9.43 15.56
CA GLN A 74 7.32 10.86 15.36
C GLN A 74 7.76 11.11 13.93
N LYS A 75 6.85 11.73 13.17
CA LYS A 75 7.00 12.32 11.84
C LYS A 75 8.46 12.28 11.38
N PRO A 76 8.84 11.48 10.37
CA PRO A 76 10.25 11.37 9.99
C PRO A 76 10.77 12.77 9.74
N HIS A 77 11.70 13.20 10.60
CA HIS A 77 12.22 14.54 10.56
C HIS A 77 13.05 14.63 9.28
N PHE A 78 12.61 15.45 8.33
CA PHE A 78 13.46 15.82 7.21
C PHE A 78 14.78 16.35 7.78
N PRO A 79 15.96 15.91 7.29
CA PRO A 79 17.20 16.58 7.62
C PRO A 79 17.07 18.04 7.17
N ARG A 80 16.97 18.96 8.13
CA ARG A 80 16.94 20.39 7.87
C ARG A 80 18.39 20.81 7.69
N ASP A 81 18.82 21.01 6.45
CA ASP A 81 20.17 21.50 6.17
C ASP A 81 20.39 22.84 6.86
N ARG A 82 21.31 22.84 7.83
CA ARG A 82 21.84 24.04 8.46
C ARG A 82 22.81 24.65 7.44
N SER A 83 22.32 25.57 6.63
CA SER A 83 23.16 26.32 5.67
C SER A 83 24.02 27.32 6.43
N ASP A 84 25.31 27.03 6.56
CA ASP A 84 26.35 28.02 6.83
C ASP A 84 27.52 27.76 5.87
N GLY A 85 27.88 28.78 5.08
CA GLY A 85 29.18 28.85 4.39
C GLY A 85 29.24 28.45 2.90
N HIS A 86 29.10 29.46 2.04
CA HIS A 86 29.78 29.69 0.74
C HIS A 86 30.65 28.57 0.14
N PHE A 87 30.41 28.20 -1.14
CA PHE A 87 31.39 27.99 -2.24
C PHE A 87 30.66 27.63 -3.57
N PRO A 88 31.29 27.76 -4.78
CA PRO A 88 30.63 28.26 -5.97
C PRO A 88 30.21 27.19 -7.00
N SER A 89 29.16 27.53 -7.74
CA SER A 89 28.82 27.16 -9.13
C SER A 89 29.49 25.90 -9.72
N LYS A 90 28.83 24.76 -9.52
CA LYS A 90 28.71 23.68 -10.53
C LYS A 90 27.25 23.26 -10.55
N ALA A 91 26.70 23.04 -11.74
CA ALA A 91 25.30 22.63 -11.93
C ALA A 91 24.96 21.48 -10.96
N PRO A 92 23.90 21.58 -10.14
CA PRO A 92 23.62 20.55 -9.15
C PRO A 92 23.28 19.25 -9.87
N LEU A 93 24.02 18.19 -9.58
CA LEU A 93 23.52 16.84 -9.79
C LEU A 93 22.13 16.77 -9.12
N PRO A 94 21.10 16.17 -9.73
CA PRO A 94 19.81 16.06 -9.09
C PRO A 94 19.93 15.16 -7.85
N VAL A 95 20.03 15.80 -6.69
CA VAL A 95 20.11 15.12 -5.40
C VAL A 95 18.66 14.87 -4.95
N LEU A 96 18.17 13.64 -5.18
CA LEU A 96 16.81 13.27 -4.81
C LEU A 96 16.67 13.18 -3.28
N VAL A 97 16.11 14.21 -2.66
CA VAL A 97 15.72 14.23 -1.25
C VAL A 97 14.21 14.38 -1.16
N ALA A 98 13.54 13.28 -0.86
CA ALA A 98 12.09 13.25 -0.82
C ALA A 98 11.56 12.15 0.10
N MET A 99 10.39 12.41 0.68
CA MET A 99 9.58 11.39 1.32
C MET A 99 8.40 11.07 0.42
N MET A 100 8.17 9.78 0.15
CA MET A 100 7.11 9.30 -0.72
C MET A 100 6.26 8.28 0.02
N ASN A 101 4.97 8.56 0.17
CA ASN A 101 3.98 7.59 0.59
C ASN A 101 3.48 6.83 -0.63
N VAL A 102 3.68 5.52 -0.64
CA VAL A 102 3.17 4.61 -1.66
C VAL A 102 2.14 3.65 -1.06
N TYR A 103 1.23 3.19 -1.92
CA TYR A 103 0.07 2.38 -1.52
C TYR A 103 0.18 0.99 -2.11
N ILE A 104 0.12 -0.01 -1.22
CA ILE A 104 0.34 -1.41 -1.59
C ILE A 104 -0.90 -2.22 -1.28
N LEU A 105 -1.48 -2.84 -2.32
CA LEU A 105 -2.54 -3.83 -2.17
C LEU A 105 -1.91 -5.22 -2.06
N VAL A 106 -2.07 -5.87 -0.91
CA VAL A 106 -1.69 -7.28 -0.73
C VAL A 106 -2.96 -8.13 -0.82
N THR A 107 -2.94 -9.16 -1.65
CA THR A 107 -4.10 -10.05 -1.91
C THR A 107 -3.86 -11.49 -1.45
N SER A 108 -2.61 -11.88 -1.26
CA SER A 108 -2.25 -13.18 -0.67
C SER A 108 -0.87 -13.09 -0.03
N LEU A 109 -0.65 -13.87 1.03
CA LEU A 109 0.65 -14.07 1.68
C LEU A 109 1.32 -15.38 1.23
N THR A 110 0.55 -16.34 0.73
CA THR A 110 1.04 -17.65 0.28
C THR A 110 0.35 -18.07 -1.03
N PRO A 111 0.98 -17.84 -2.20
CA PRO A 111 2.20 -17.07 -2.41
C PRO A 111 1.97 -15.57 -2.20
N LEU A 112 3.00 -14.84 -1.76
CA LEU A 112 2.94 -13.38 -1.59
C LEU A 112 2.57 -12.71 -2.92
N THR A 113 1.39 -12.10 -2.96
CA THR A 113 0.87 -11.40 -4.13
C THR A 113 0.51 -9.98 -3.74
N SER A 114 1.25 -9.00 -4.26
CA SER A 114 1.07 -7.59 -3.96
C SER A 114 1.14 -6.71 -5.21
N PHE A 115 0.47 -5.56 -5.14
CA PHE A 115 0.37 -4.57 -6.22
C PHE A 115 0.74 -3.19 -5.69
N LEU A 116 1.68 -2.53 -6.37
CA LEU A 116 2.06 -1.14 -6.11
C LEU A 116 1.16 -0.21 -6.92
N HIS A 117 0.41 0.65 -6.24
CA HIS A 117 -0.38 1.69 -6.88
C HIS A 117 0.51 2.72 -7.57
N ASP A 118 0.09 3.26 -8.72
CA ASP A 118 0.90 4.20 -9.50
C ASP A 118 0.92 5.61 -8.89
N ILE A 119 -0.17 6.04 -8.25
CA ILE A 119 -0.28 7.26 -7.45
C ILE A 119 0.51 7.14 -6.13
N SER A 120 1.16 8.24 -5.77
CA SER A 120 1.86 8.45 -4.50
C SER A 120 1.59 9.85 -3.96
N VAL A 121 1.89 10.05 -2.67
CA VAL A 121 1.97 11.38 -2.06
C VAL A 121 3.44 11.68 -1.74
N VAL A 122 3.99 12.72 -2.36
CA VAL A 122 5.41 13.07 -2.25
C VAL A 122 5.59 14.40 -1.55
N MET A 123 6.54 14.46 -0.64
CA MET A 123 7.02 15.67 0.03
C MET A 123 8.50 15.83 -0.29
N THR A 124 8.93 17.03 -0.67
CA THR A 124 10.33 17.34 -0.98
C THR A 124 10.87 18.36 0.02
N ASN A 125 12.15 18.70 -0.08
CA ASN A 125 12.72 19.81 0.68
C ASN A 125 12.11 21.18 0.31
N GLN A 126 11.61 21.33 -0.91
CA GLN A 126 10.99 22.56 -1.41
C GLN A 126 9.51 22.68 -0.99
N ASP A 127 8.81 21.55 -0.88
CA ASP A 127 7.39 21.51 -0.53
C ASP A 127 7.14 20.83 0.81
N GLN A 128 6.76 21.65 1.81
CA GLN A 128 6.39 21.15 3.15
C GLN A 128 5.06 20.38 3.16
N TYR A 129 4.27 20.46 2.08
CA TYR A 129 3.02 19.75 1.92
C TYR A 129 3.15 18.71 0.83
N GLY A 130 2.57 17.54 1.07
CA GLY A 130 2.57 16.45 0.12
C GLY A 130 1.77 16.81 -1.13
N GLN A 131 2.30 16.45 -2.29
CA GLN A 131 1.62 16.52 -3.57
C GLN A 131 1.28 15.10 -4.04
N ARG A 132 0.03 14.92 -4.51
CA ARG A 132 -0.39 13.68 -5.17
C ARG A 132 0.17 13.66 -6.59
N MET A 133 0.95 12.64 -6.91
CA MET A 133 1.56 12.47 -8.23
C MET A 133 1.81 11.00 -8.56
N LYS A 134 1.92 10.67 -9.85
CA LYS A 134 2.34 9.33 -10.25
C LYS A 134 3.81 9.13 -9.90
N ILE A 135 4.15 7.96 -9.36
CA ILE A 135 5.51 7.59 -8.96
C ILE A 135 6.47 7.78 -10.16
N ARG A 136 6.06 7.32 -11.34
CA ARG A 136 6.87 7.44 -12.57
C ARG A 136 7.15 8.89 -12.93
N ASP A 137 6.13 9.75 -12.89
CA ASP A 137 6.26 11.15 -13.26
C ASP A 137 7.21 11.87 -12.29
N PHE A 138 7.09 11.60 -10.99
CA PHE A 138 8.01 12.12 -9.98
C PHE A 138 9.46 11.69 -10.23
N LEU A 139 9.68 10.39 -10.38
CA LEU A 139 11.03 9.85 -10.57
C LEU A 139 11.64 10.34 -11.89
N LEU A 140 10.85 10.46 -12.96
CA LEU A 140 11.31 11.03 -14.23
C LEU A 140 11.71 12.50 -14.08
N GLN A 141 10.89 13.29 -13.39
CA GLN A 141 11.17 14.71 -13.14
C GLN A 141 12.45 14.90 -12.32
N GLN A 142 12.69 14.05 -11.32
CA GLN A 142 13.82 14.21 -10.41
C GLN A 142 15.11 13.54 -10.90
N LEU A 143 15.03 12.35 -11.50
CA LEU A 143 16.20 11.51 -11.80
C LEU A 143 16.50 11.39 -13.31
N GLY A 144 15.59 11.83 -14.18
CA GLY A 144 15.66 11.57 -15.62
C GLY A 144 15.31 10.13 -16.01
N PRO A 145 15.31 9.80 -17.32
CA PRO A 145 14.73 8.56 -17.84
C PRO A 145 15.34 7.27 -17.30
N THR A 146 16.68 7.16 -17.36
CA THR A 146 17.40 5.93 -17.01
C THR A 146 17.32 5.64 -15.51
N ALA A 147 17.68 6.61 -14.68
CA ALA A 147 17.69 6.46 -13.23
C ALA A 147 16.27 6.37 -12.64
N SER A 148 15.25 6.95 -13.29
CA SER A 148 13.85 6.76 -12.90
C SER A 148 13.39 5.32 -13.01
N HIS A 149 13.70 4.65 -14.14
CA HIS A 149 13.35 3.24 -14.33
C HIS A 149 14.04 2.34 -13.29
N GLU A 150 15.32 2.58 -13.03
CA GLU A 150 16.08 1.86 -12.01
C GLU A 150 15.50 2.09 -10.61
N SER A 151 15.22 3.35 -10.24
CA SER A 151 14.65 3.71 -8.95
C SER A 151 13.27 3.06 -8.72
N LEU A 152 12.41 3.00 -9.75
CA LEU A 152 11.14 2.27 -9.66
C LEU A 152 11.35 0.77 -9.39
N GLY A 153 12.39 0.18 -9.99
CA GLY A 153 12.81 -1.19 -9.69
C GLY A 153 13.24 -1.36 -8.24
N GLN A 154 14.01 -0.41 -7.70
CA GLN A 154 14.44 -0.41 -6.30
C GLN A 154 13.28 -0.26 -5.33
N ILE A 155 12.30 0.63 -5.61
CA ILE A 155 11.07 0.76 -4.80
C ILE A 155 10.37 -0.60 -4.68
N LYS A 156 10.14 -1.29 -5.81
CA LYS A 156 9.49 -2.60 -5.83
C LYS A 156 10.29 -3.64 -5.04
N LYS A 157 11.61 -3.67 -5.22
CA LYS A 157 12.50 -4.60 -4.51
C LYS A 157 12.47 -4.39 -3.01
N VAL A 158 12.61 -3.15 -2.54
CA VAL A 158 12.60 -2.78 -1.12
C VAL A 158 11.29 -3.19 -0.46
N ILE A 159 10.15 -2.89 -1.10
CA ILE A 159 8.82 -3.27 -0.60
C ILE A 159 8.66 -4.80 -0.58
N GLY A 160 9.10 -5.48 -1.65
CA GLY A 160 9.03 -6.94 -1.75
C GLY A 160 9.79 -7.64 -0.64
N VAL A 161 11.02 -7.21 -0.34
CA VAL A 161 11.84 -7.78 0.74
C VAL A 161 11.18 -7.60 2.10
N VAL A 162 10.66 -6.40 2.40
CA VAL A 162 9.97 -6.12 3.67
C VAL A 162 8.70 -6.94 3.82
N LEU A 163 7.88 -7.05 2.77
CA LEU A 163 6.67 -7.87 2.79
C LEU A 163 6.98 -9.37 2.93
N GLN A 164 8.04 -9.85 2.29
CA GLN A 164 8.47 -11.24 2.40
C GLN A 164 8.87 -11.58 3.84
N ALA A 165 9.67 -10.72 4.48
CA ALA A 165 10.05 -10.86 5.88
C ALA A 165 8.82 -10.84 6.80
N ALA A 166 7.86 -9.95 6.54
CA ALA A 166 6.61 -9.89 7.30
C ALA A 166 5.75 -11.16 7.11
N SER A 167 5.66 -11.69 5.89
CA SER A 167 4.86 -12.90 5.59
C SER A 167 5.46 -14.19 6.15
N ALA A 168 6.79 -14.28 6.28
CA ALA A 168 7.46 -15.47 6.80
C ALA A 168 7.08 -15.77 8.25
N ASN A 169 6.64 -14.75 9.00
CA ASN A 169 6.22 -14.82 10.39
C ASN A 169 4.79 -15.36 10.57
N GLU A 170 4.02 -15.56 9.49
CA GLU A 170 2.66 -16.12 9.55
C GLU A 170 2.66 -17.61 9.99
N LYS A 171 3.80 -18.30 9.93
CA LYS A 171 3.88 -19.74 10.20
C LYS A 171 3.55 -20.17 11.64
N GLN A 172 3.35 -19.25 12.59
CA GLN A 172 3.28 -19.62 14.01
C GLN A 172 2.01 -19.18 14.77
N GLU A 173 1.17 -18.29 14.23
CA GLU A 173 -0.03 -17.80 14.91
C GLU A 173 -1.32 -18.11 14.13
N SER A 174 -1.87 -19.28 14.43
CA SER A 174 -3.26 -19.73 14.23
C SER A 174 -3.73 -20.09 12.81
N ASP A 175 -4.46 -21.19 12.78
CA ASP A 175 -5.06 -21.98 11.68
C ASP A 175 -6.13 -21.23 10.83
N VAL A 176 -6.05 -19.90 10.79
CA VAL A 176 -7.11 -19.06 10.23
C VAL A 176 -6.69 -18.56 8.86
N ARG A 177 -6.77 -19.46 7.87
CA ARG A 177 -6.54 -19.14 6.47
C ARG A 177 -7.69 -18.27 5.96
N CYS A 178 -7.43 -16.98 5.79
CA CYS A 178 -8.39 -16.14 5.08
C CYS A 178 -8.22 -16.31 3.57
N VAL A 179 -9.17 -16.98 2.93
CA VAL A 179 -9.13 -17.32 1.50
C VAL A 179 -9.40 -16.10 0.61
N LEU A 180 -10.20 -15.14 1.09
CA LEU A 180 -10.52 -13.89 0.38
C LEU A 180 -10.23 -12.67 1.28
N CYS A 181 -8.98 -12.54 1.71
CA CYS A 181 -8.55 -11.32 2.39
C CYS A 181 -7.61 -10.52 1.51
N PHE A 182 -7.72 -9.21 1.62
CA PHE A 182 -6.77 -8.28 1.04
C PHE A 182 -6.43 -7.21 2.07
N GLN A 183 -5.37 -6.46 1.87
CA GLN A 183 -4.99 -5.36 2.76
C GLN A 183 -4.39 -4.24 1.92
N LEU A 184 -4.85 -3.01 2.16
CA LEU A 184 -4.17 -1.82 1.68
C LEU A 184 -3.23 -1.30 2.77
N LEU A 185 -1.96 -1.19 2.41
CA LEU A 185 -0.88 -0.70 3.26
C LEU A 185 -0.38 0.65 2.74
N THR A 186 0.11 1.49 3.65
CA THR A 186 0.85 2.70 3.29
C THR A 186 2.30 2.52 3.70
N PHE A 187 3.22 2.63 2.74
CA PHE A 187 4.66 2.62 2.99
C PHE A 187 5.19 4.03 2.79
N SER A 188 5.83 4.59 3.81
CA SER A 188 6.60 5.83 3.70
C SER A 188 8.04 5.49 3.39
N LEU A 189 8.49 5.96 2.23
CA LEU A 189 9.82 5.80 1.69
C LEU A 189 10.57 7.12 1.82
N VAL A 190 11.86 7.07 2.17
CA VAL A 190 12.74 8.24 2.11
C VAL A 190 13.85 7.98 1.10
N PHE A 191 14.01 8.94 0.19
CA PHE A 191 15.17 9.08 -0.66
C PHE A 191 16.08 10.13 -0.03
N ASN A 192 17.35 9.78 0.15
CA ASN A 192 18.38 10.68 0.66
C ASN A 192 19.57 10.65 -0.29
N SER A 193 19.46 11.38 -1.40
CA SER A 193 20.52 11.48 -2.41
C SER A 193 20.84 10.16 -3.12
N SER A 194 19.90 9.21 -3.10
CA SER A 194 20.04 7.85 -3.61
C SER A 194 18.82 7.48 -4.46
N ILE A 195 19.00 6.61 -5.45
CA ILE A 195 17.90 6.02 -6.22
C ILE A 195 17.17 4.89 -5.47
N THR A 196 17.81 4.35 -4.43
CA THR A 196 17.27 3.28 -3.59
C THR A 196 16.69 3.90 -2.31
N PRO A 197 15.37 3.80 -2.09
CA PRO A 197 14.74 4.33 -0.90
C PRO A 197 14.94 3.42 0.32
N VAL A 198 14.75 3.98 1.51
CA VAL A 198 14.62 3.24 2.76
C VAL A 198 13.18 3.37 3.28
N VAL A 199 12.60 2.28 3.76
CA VAL A 199 11.29 2.30 4.42
C VAL A 199 11.43 2.91 5.81
N VAL A 200 10.72 4.01 6.08
CA VAL A 200 10.74 4.69 7.38
C VAL A 200 9.46 4.51 8.18
N GLN A 201 8.35 4.16 7.53
CA GLN A 201 7.09 3.86 8.20
C GLN A 201 6.24 2.90 7.36
N VAL A 202 5.56 1.99 8.03
CA VAL A 202 4.52 1.13 7.45
C VAL A 202 3.25 1.27 8.28
N ASP A 203 2.18 1.79 7.67
CA ASP A 203 0.85 1.83 8.25
C ASP A 203 0.02 0.69 7.64
N THR A 204 -0.61 -0.14 8.48
CA THR A 204 -1.57 -1.19 8.05
C THR A 204 -2.93 -0.63 7.62
N LYS A 205 -3.03 0.69 7.50
CA LYS A 205 -4.21 1.43 7.06
C LYS A 205 -3.79 2.39 5.96
N LEU A 206 -4.74 2.78 5.11
CA LEU A 206 -4.54 3.90 4.20
C LEU A 206 -4.35 5.19 5.01
N THR A 207 -3.19 5.82 4.84
CA THR A 207 -2.90 7.13 5.42
C THR A 207 -2.45 8.09 4.32
N PHE A 208 -2.94 9.33 4.41
CA PHE A 208 -2.64 10.40 3.48
C PHE A 208 -1.91 11.54 4.19
N LYS A 209 -1.08 11.16 5.19
CA LYS A 209 -0.22 12.07 5.94
C LYS A 209 0.62 12.84 4.92
N GLY A 210 0.62 14.18 5.00
CA GLY A 210 1.33 15.05 4.05
C GLY A 210 0.39 15.88 3.18
N LEU A 211 -0.73 15.34 2.69
CA LEU A 211 -1.71 16.15 1.94
C LEU A 211 -2.33 17.19 2.87
N ARG A 212 -2.32 18.46 2.48
CA ARG A 212 -2.83 19.57 3.30
C ARG A 212 -4.35 19.55 3.41
N ASP A 213 -5.02 19.43 2.28
CA ASP A 213 -6.46 19.59 2.13
C ASP A 213 -7.20 18.27 2.35
N THR A 214 -8.27 18.32 3.15
CA THR A 214 -9.16 17.18 3.40
C THR A 214 -9.85 16.70 2.13
N PHE A 215 -10.17 17.61 1.21
CA PHE A 215 -10.81 17.25 -0.06
C PHE A 215 -9.82 16.51 -0.98
N GLN A 216 -8.57 16.96 -1.10
CA GLN A 216 -7.52 16.16 -1.79
C GLN A 216 -7.31 14.78 -1.17
N ARG A 217 -7.36 14.66 0.17
CA ARG A 217 -7.28 13.36 0.85
C ARG A 217 -8.45 12.45 0.49
N GLN A 218 -9.67 12.98 0.43
CA GLN A 218 -10.87 12.24 0.04
C GLN A 218 -10.77 11.78 -1.41
N ILE A 219 -10.45 12.67 -2.35
CA ILE A 219 -10.29 12.31 -3.76
C ILE A 219 -9.23 11.20 -3.93
N THR A 220 -8.07 11.38 -3.30
CA THR A 220 -6.98 10.39 -3.42
C THR A 220 -7.39 9.04 -2.84
N ARG A 221 -8.12 9.04 -1.72
CA ARG A 221 -8.67 7.83 -1.11
C ARG A 221 -9.66 7.14 -2.04
N ASP A 222 -10.61 7.89 -2.59
CA ASP A 222 -11.68 7.33 -3.41
C ASP A 222 -11.11 6.70 -4.69
N LEU A 223 -10.15 7.38 -5.33
CA LEU A 223 -9.42 6.84 -6.50
C LEU A 223 -8.72 5.51 -6.18
N ILE A 224 -7.93 5.45 -5.10
CA ILE A 224 -7.20 4.24 -4.74
C ILE A 224 -8.16 3.09 -4.38
N LEU A 225 -9.27 3.40 -3.72
CA LEU A 225 -10.28 2.39 -3.40
C LEU A 225 -10.98 1.89 -4.65
N GLU A 226 -11.33 2.77 -5.58
CA GLU A 226 -11.94 2.41 -6.87
C GLU A 226 -11.01 1.49 -7.69
N ASP A 227 -9.74 1.86 -7.83
CA ASP A 227 -8.74 1.05 -8.53
C ASP A 227 -8.54 -0.31 -7.85
N THR A 228 -8.54 -0.33 -6.50
CA THR A 228 -8.45 -1.57 -5.73
C THR A 228 -9.64 -2.48 -5.97
N LEU A 229 -10.86 -1.94 -5.91
CA LEU A 229 -12.08 -2.71 -6.16
C LEU A 229 -12.12 -3.24 -7.59
N THR A 230 -11.64 -2.46 -8.56
CA THR A 230 -11.53 -2.90 -9.96
C THR A 230 -10.58 -4.09 -10.12
N ILE A 231 -9.49 -4.14 -9.36
CA ILE A 231 -8.56 -5.28 -9.34
C ILE A 231 -9.23 -6.50 -8.67
N LEU A 232 -9.87 -6.31 -7.51
CA LEU A 232 -10.43 -7.40 -6.70
C LEU A 232 -11.70 -8.02 -7.30
N LEU A 233 -12.56 -7.20 -7.91
CA LEU A 233 -13.86 -7.61 -8.45
C LEU A 233 -13.82 -7.88 -9.95
N ARG A 234 -12.61 -7.92 -10.55
CA ARG A 234 -12.45 -8.17 -11.98
C ARG A 234 -13.11 -9.52 -12.32
N PRO A 235 -14.09 -9.57 -13.23
CA PRO A 235 -14.67 -10.83 -13.66
C PRO A 235 -13.57 -11.73 -14.22
N PRO A 236 -13.59 -13.04 -13.94
CA PRO A 236 -12.67 -13.97 -14.59
C PRO A 236 -12.84 -13.84 -16.11
N THR A 237 -11.77 -13.50 -16.83
CA THR A 237 -11.76 -13.44 -18.30
C THR A 237 -11.78 -14.84 -18.96
N HIS A 238 -12.09 -15.89 -18.20
CA HIS A 238 -12.27 -17.26 -18.67
C HIS A 238 -13.69 -17.75 -18.38
N LEU A 239 -14.65 -17.29 -19.16
CA LEU A 239 -15.85 -18.07 -19.46
C LEU A 239 -16.03 -18.09 -20.97
N SER A 240 -16.12 -19.30 -21.51
CA SER A 240 -16.21 -19.61 -22.94
C SER A 240 -17.29 -18.80 -23.65
N SER A 241 -17.09 -18.58 -24.95
CA SER A 241 -17.98 -17.83 -25.86
C SER A 241 -19.45 -18.29 -25.82
N GLU A 242 -19.72 -19.49 -25.30
CA GLU A 242 -21.06 -20.09 -25.16
C GLU A 242 -21.92 -19.40 -24.10
N THR A 243 -21.34 -18.88 -23.01
CA THR A 243 -22.13 -18.22 -21.94
C THR A 243 -22.57 -16.81 -22.35
N HIS A 244 -21.81 -16.16 -23.24
CA HIS A 244 -22.14 -14.82 -23.76
C HIS A 244 -23.37 -14.85 -24.69
N LEU A 245 -23.58 -15.96 -25.41
CA LEU A 245 -24.80 -16.20 -26.19
C LEU A 245 -26.02 -16.42 -25.29
N SER A 246 -25.88 -17.19 -24.22
CA SER A 246 -26.97 -17.44 -23.27
C SER A 246 -27.39 -16.20 -22.49
N LEU A 247 -26.45 -15.33 -22.11
CA LEU A 247 -26.77 -14.07 -21.40
C LEU A 247 -27.45 -13.06 -22.33
N LYS A 248 -27.00 -12.93 -23.59
CA LYS A 248 -27.69 -12.09 -24.59
C LYS A 248 -29.11 -12.59 -24.87
N LYS A 249 -29.31 -13.91 -24.94
CA LYS A 249 -30.64 -14.51 -25.13
C LYS A 249 -31.58 -14.24 -23.94
N LEU A 250 -31.05 -14.27 -22.72
CA LEU A 250 -31.80 -13.90 -21.50
C LEU A 250 -32.16 -12.41 -21.46
N MET A 251 -31.26 -11.55 -21.94
CA MET A 251 -31.50 -10.09 -22.02
C MET A 251 -32.48 -9.71 -23.14
N GLU A 252 -32.54 -10.48 -24.23
CA GLU A 252 -33.55 -10.29 -25.28
C GLU A 252 -34.94 -10.82 -24.89
N GLN A 253 -35.02 -11.91 -24.11
CA GLN A 253 -36.30 -12.43 -23.60
C GLN A 253 -36.98 -11.49 -22.59
N ASN A 254 -36.22 -10.64 -21.89
CA ASN A 254 -36.76 -9.66 -20.94
C ASN A 254 -37.11 -8.30 -21.56
N LYS A 255 -37.04 -8.15 -22.90
CA LYS A 255 -37.41 -6.92 -23.61
C LYS A 255 -38.85 -6.87 -24.12
N ALA A 256 -39.65 -7.90 -23.89
CA ALA A 256 -41.06 -7.91 -24.24
C ALA A 256 -41.94 -7.76 -22.98
N ILE A 257 -42.18 -6.51 -22.57
CA ILE A 257 -43.38 -6.17 -21.80
C ILE A 257 -44.27 -5.37 -22.76
N PRO A 258 -45.43 -5.91 -23.19
CA PRO A 258 -46.36 -5.15 -23.99
C PRO A 258 -46.98 -4.05 -23.13
N ALA A 259 -46.95 -2.82 -23.63
CA ALA A 259 -47.69 -1.72 -23.06
C ALA A 259 -49.20 -2.00 -23.22
N CYS A 260 -49.94 -1.97 -22.11
CA CYS A 260 -51.35 -1.62 -22.10
C CYS A 260 -51.47 -0.14 -21.75
#